data_AF-A0AAE2JIP1-F1
#
_entry.id   AF-A0AAE2JIP1-F1
#
_cell.length_a   1.000
_cell.length_b   1.000
_cell.length_c   1.000
_cell.angle_alpha   90.00
_cell.angle_beta   90.00
_cell.angle_gamma   90.00
#
_symmetry.space_group_name_H-M   'P 1'
#
loop_
_entity.id
_entity.type
_entity.pdbx_description
1 polymer ?
#
loop_
_entity_poly.entity_id
_entity_poly.type
_entity_poly.pdbx_seq_one_letter_code
_entity_poly.pdbx_strand_id
1 'polypeptide(L)'
;MNCTECGKEANVQAKFCSECGNDLKIQNNINIESGDNSVNFGQQNQVTGNTININSNEDASNKAYIDRTKVRPLSVAGTQLKASWLLVSGLLSFFGSIASILGFIGTEYQFIFIITMAIGAILFPIGMALVQSKHLDFPPFFNLETGSKGEIYITKVEGSCPKCTGKLKLRSIGPKNNKTTVVRCTRNPDHMWGFDPTVLPDL
;
A
#
# COMPACT_ATOMS: atom_id res chain seq x y z
N MET A 1 10.83 -20.56 62.06
CA MET A 1 10.83 -19.18 61.50
C MET A 1 9.79 -18.38 62.24
N ASN A 2 9.93 -17.07 62.45
CA ASN A 2 8.91 -16.31 63.17
C ASN A 2 7.96 -15.64 62.16
N CYS A 3 6.66 -15.67 62.44
CA CYS A 3 5.68 -14.94 61.65
C CYS A 3 5.94 -13.44 61.78
N THR A 4 6.04 -12.73 60.66
CA THR A 4 6.36 -11.29 60.65
C THR A 4 5.21 -10.43 61.20
N GLU A 5 3.98 -10.94 61.17
CA GLU A 5 2.79 -10.20 61.63
C GLU A 5 2.53 -10.39 63.13
N CYS A 6 2.59 -11.62 63.63
CA CYS A 6 2.25 -11.91 65.03
C CYS A 6 3.45 -12.31 65.91
N GLY A 7 4.65 -12.39 65.34
CA GLY A 7 5.90 -12.68 66.04
C GLY A 7 6.06 -14.12 66.55
N LYS A 8 5.02 -14.96 66.47
CA LYS A 8 5.07 -16.35 66.96
C LYS A 8 5.94 -17.24 66.08
N GLU A 9 6.57 -18.23 66.73
CA GLU A 9 7.34 -19.26 66.06
C GLU A 9 6.43 -20.15 65.21
N ALA A 10 6.73 -20.20 63.92
CA ALA A 10 6.03 -20.99 62.93
C ALA A 10 6.93 -22.10 62.39
N ASN A 11 6.29 -23.23 62.09
CA ASN A 11 6.93 -24.37 61.42
C ASN A 11 7.42 -23.92 60.03
N VAL A 12 8.68 -24.22 59.73
CA VAL A 12 9.37 -23.83 58.49
C VAL A 12 8.72 -24.44 57.24
N GLN A 13 7.92 -25.50 57.39
CA GLN A 13 7.19 -26.15 56.30
C GLN A 13 5.73 -25.67 56.16
N ALA A 14 5.22 -24.88 57.10
CA ALA A 14 3.85 -24.39 57.06
C ALA A 14 3.72 -23.25 56.03
N LYS A 15 2.70 -23.33 55.16
CA LYS A 15 2.39 -22.27 54.18
C LYS A 15 1.76 -21.04 54.84
N PHE A 16 1.04 -21.24 55.94
CA PHE A 16 0.36 -20.19 56.68
C PHE A 16 0.69 -20.28 58.16
N CYS A 17 0.68 -19.14 58.84
CA CYS A 17 0.78 -19.09 60.30
C CYS A 17 -0.46 -19.74 60.92
N SER A 18 -0.26 -20.74 61.76
CA SER A 18 -1.36 -21.44 62.45
C SER A 18 -2.16 -20.54 63.39
N GLU A 19 -1.60 -19.41 63.78
CA GLU A 19 -2.15 -18.53 64.83
C GLU A 19 -2.94 -17.37 64.25
N CYS A 20 -2.42 -16.72 63.21
CA CYS A 20 -3.08 -15.56 62.59
C CYS A 20 -3.49 -15.77 61.13
N GLY A 21 -3.14 -16.92 60.52
CA GLY A 21 -3.48 -17.24 59.14
C GLY A 21 -2.63 -16.54 58.07
N ASN A 22 -1.64 -15.72 58.44
CA ASN A 22 -0.82 -15.00 57.48
C ASN A 22 0.04 -15.93 56.60
N ASP A 23 0.19 -15.62 55.31
CA ASP A 23 1.04 -16.41 54.39
C ASP A 23 2.52 -16.26 54.79
N LEU A 24 3.18 -17.40 54.99
CA LEU A 24 4.59 -17.46 55.40
C LEU A 24 5.54 -17.60 54.20
N LYS A 25 5.00 -17.73 52.98
CA LYS A 25 5.82 -17.79 51.78
C LYS A 25 6.41 -16.42 51.45
N ILE A 26 7.74 -16.37 51.45
CA ILE A 26 8.52 -15.33 50.80
C ILE A 26 8.08 -15.27 49.33
N GLN A 27 7.72 -14.07 48.85
CA GLN A 27 7.30 -13.84 47.46
C GLN A 27 8.29 -14.49 46.48
N ASN A 28 7.79 -15.40 45.64
CA ASN A 28 8.59 -16.00 44.59
C ASN A 28 9.09 -14.90 43.65
N ASN A 29 10.41 -14.71 43.59
CA ASN A 29 11.04 -13.95 42.52
C ASN A 29 10.61 -14.57 41.19
N ILE A 30 9.88 -13.83 40.36
CA ILE A 30 9.57 -14.25 39.00
C ILE A 30 10.85 -14.06 38.17
N ASN A 31 11.59 -15.14 37.94
CA ASN A 31 12.72 -15.13 37.01
C ASN A 31 12.17 -15.21 35.59
N ILE A 32 12.31 -14.13 34.82
CA ILE A 32 12.02 -14.11 33.38
C ILE A 32 13.36 -14.35 32.66
N GLU A 33 13.56 -15.57 32.17
CA GLU A 33 14.68 -15.86 31.27
C GLU A 33 14.30 -15.48 29.84
N SER A 34 15.09 -14.59 29.23
CA SER A 34 14.86 -14.06 27.88
C SER A 34 15.96 -14.57 26.96
N GLY A 35 15.59 -15.11 25.79
CA GLY A 35 16.54 -15.46 24.73
C GLY A 35 16.79 -14.30 23.75
N ASP A 36 17.65 -14.53 22.75
CA ASP A 36 17.95 -13.54 21.71
C ASP A 36 16.68 -13.11 20.95
N ASN A 37 16.54 -11.79 20.71
CA ASN A 37 15.42 -11.15 20.03
C ASN A 37 14.02 -11.35 20.67
N SER A 38 13.93 -11.46 22.00
CA SER A 38 12.65 -11.57 22.71
C SER A 38 12.16 -10.24 23.31
N VAL A 39 10.84 -10.03 23.30
CA VAL A 39 10.15 -8.94 24.01
C VAL A 39 9.24 -9.59 25.04
N ASN A 40 9.53 -9.39 26.32
CA ASN A 40 8.80 -10.02 27.41
C ASN A 40 8.01 -9.00 28.21
N PHE A 41 6.71 -9.26 28.35
CA PHE A 41 5.81 -8.51 29.21
C PHE A 41 5.58 -9.31 30.49
N GLY A 42 5.98 -8.75 31.63
CA GLY A 42 5.73 -9.34 32.95
C GLY A 42 4.25 -9.29 33.35
N GLN A 43 3.92 -9.96 34.47
CA GLN A 43 2.56 -9.94 35.00
C GLN A 43 2.12 -8.49 35.34
N GLN A 44 0.86 -8.15 35.02
CA GLN A 44 0.23 -6.82 35.19
C GLN A 44 0.63 -5.71 34.20
N ASN A 45 1.28 -6.02 33.07
CA ASN A 45 1.46 -5.03 32.00
C ASN A 45 0.21 -4.90 31.12
N GLN A 46 -0.30 -3.68 30.96
CA GLN A 46 -1.36 -3.35 30.01
C GLN A 46 -0.77 -2.47 28.90
N VAL A 47 -0.63 -3.04 27.69
CA VAL A 47 -0.21 -2.30 26.49
C VAL A 47 -1.44 -2.03 25.65
N THR A 48 -1.95 -0.80 25.69
CA THR A 48 -3.12 -0.36 24.91
C THR A 48 -2.74 0.78 23.97
N GLY A 49 -3.22 0.73 22.73
CA GLY A 49 -3.05 1.80 21.74
C GLY A 49 -1.68 1.90 21.07
N ASN A 50 -0.78 0.92 21.24
CA ASN A 50 0.59 0.97 20.71
C ASN A 50 0.82 -0.02 19.56
N THR A 51 1.67 0.38 18.60
CA THR A 51 2.23 -0.51 17.57
C THR A 51 3.67 -0.84 17.96
N ILE A 52 3.96 -2.10 18.28
CA ILE A 52 5.32 -2.54 18.57
C ILE A 52 5.98 -2.90 17.24
N ASN A 53 6.88 -2.05 16.76
CA ASN A 53 7.67 -2.31 15.57
C ASN A 53 8.98 -3.00 15.96
N ILE A 54 9.07 -4.31 15.78
CA ILE A 54 10.32 -5.06 15.94
C ILE A 54 11.08 -4.90 14.63
N ASN A 55 12.12 -4.07 14.65
CA ASN A 55 13.00 -3.87 13.50
C ASN A 55 13.82 -5.15 13.27
N SER A 56 13.20 -6.16 12.65
CA SER A 56 13.93 -7.29 12.10
C SER A 56 14.90 -6.73 11.07
N ASN A 57 16.20 -7.00 11.23
CA ASN A 57 17.17 -6.75 10.16
C ASN A 57 16.61 -7.40 8.90
N GLU A 58 16.17 -6.60 7.93
CA GLU A 58 15.64 -7.13 6.68
C GLU A 58 16.78 -7.85 5.96
N ASP A 59 16.74 -9.19 5.99
CA ASP A 59 17.64 -10.01 5.21
C ASP A 59 17.62 -9.53 3.76
N ALA A 60 18.79 -9.32 3.16
CA ALA A 60 18.93 -8.92 1.77
C ALA A 60 18.21 -9.90 0.80
N SER A 61 17.92 -11.13 1.25
CA SER A 61 17.16 -12.16 0.54
C SER A 61 15.67 -11.81 0.36
N ASN A 62 15.13 -10.80 1.05
CA ASN A 62 13.72 -10.42 0.97
C ASN A 62 13.47 -9.16 0.12
N LYS A 63 14.50 -8.57 -0.49
CA LYS A 63 14.36 -7.40 -1.37
C LYS A 63 13.85 -7.81 -2.75
N ALA A 64 12.74 -7.22 -3.16
CA ALA A 64 12.18 -7.39 -4.49
C ALA A 64 12.66 -6.28 -5.43
N TYR A 65 13.24 -6.66 -6.57
CA TYR A 65 13.64 -5.74 -7.63
C TYR A 65 12.62 -5.80 -8.77
N ILE A 66 12.20 -4.62 -9.22
CA ILE A 66 11.28 -4.43 -10.35
C ILE A 66 11.89 -3.45 -11.33
N ASP A 67 11.59 -3.63 -12.61
CA ASP A 67 12.03 -2.72 -13.66
C ASP A 67 10.98 -2.64 -14.80
N ARG A 68 11.08 -1.60 -15.62
CA ARG A 68 10.27 -1.44 -16.83
C ARG A 68 10.79 -2.37 -17.92
N THR A 69 10.18 -3.53 -18.02
CA THR A 69 10.44 -4.49 -19.12
C THR A 69 10.00 -4.01 -20.49
N LYS A 70 9.06 -3.06 -20.54
CA LYS A 70 8.57 -2.47 -21.79
C LYS A 70 8.24 -1.00 -21.56
N VAL A 71 8.71 -0.15 -22.47
CA VAL A 71 8.39 1.26 -22.54
C VAL A 71 8.06 1.57 -24.00
N ARG A 72 6.86 2.09 -24.27
CA ARG A 72 6.45 2.50 -25.61
C ARG A 72 5.86 3.91 -25.56
N PRO A 73 6.36 4.88 -26.33
CA PRO A 73 5.75 6.20 -26.40
C PRO A 73 4.34 6.08 -26.98
N LEU A 74 3.38 6.76 -26.36
CA LEU A 74 2.03 6.86 -26.89
C LEU A 74 1.98 8.02 -27.88
N SER A 75 2.07 7.72 -29.17
CA SER A 75 2.08 8.70 -30.25
C SER A 75 0.85 8.59 -31.15
N VAL A 76 0.30 9.74 -31.56
CA VAL A 76 -0.76 9.84 -32.57
C VAL A 76 -0.17 10.59 -33.77
N ALA A 77 -0.29 10.01 -34.97
CA ALA A 77 0.23 10.58 -36.21
C ALA A 77 1.71 11.03 -36.12
N GLY A 78 2.55 10.22 -35.46
CA GLY A 78 3.98 10.50 -35.28
C GLY A 78 4.33 11.53 -34.19
N THR A 79 3.32 12.16 -33.57
CA THR A 79 3.53 13.09 -32.45
C THR A 79 3.23 12.42 -31.13
N GLN A 80 4.16 12.50 -30.18
CA GLN A 80 3.96 11.93 -28.84
C GLN A 80 2.93 12.73 -28.06
N LEU A 81 1.94 12.03 -27.50
CA LEU A 81 0.89 12.65 -26.72
C LEU A 81 1.42 13.12 -25.38
N LYS A 82 0.87 14.25 -24.92
CA LYS A 82 1.12 14.80 -23.59
C LYS A 82 -0.12 14.69 -22.71
N ALA A 83 0.09 14.45 -21.42
CA ALA A 83 -1.00 14.40 -20.44
C ALA A 83 -1.80 15.72 -20.41
N SER A 84 -1.10 16.85 -20.55
CA SER A 84 -1.72 18.17 -20.65
C SER A 84 -2.62 18.32 -21.87
N TRP A 85 -2.26 17.72 -23.01
CA TRP A 85 -3.09 17.74 -24.21
C TRP A 85 -4.38 16.96 -23.99
N LEU A 86 -4.31 15.77 -23.40
CA LEU A 86 -5.50 14.98 -23.05
C LEU A 86 -6.42 15.74 -22.09
N LEU A 87 -5.85 16.42 -21.09
CA LEU A 87 -6.62 17.21 -20.13
C LEU A 87 -7.32 18.38 -20.83
N VAL A 88 -6.58 19.18 -21.61
CA VAL A 88 -7.13 20.36 -22.30
C VAL A 88 -8.15 19.94 -23.36
N SER A 89 -7.83 18.97 -24.21
CA SER A 89 -8.74 18.48 -25.25
C SER A 89 -9.96 17.80 -24.64
N GLY A 90 -9.78 17.05 -23.55
CA GLY A 90 -10.88 16.41 -22.83
C GLY A 90 -11.84 17.43 -22.23
N LEU A 91 -11.31 18.46 -21.58
CA LEU A 91 -12.09 19.56 -21.00
C LEU A 91 -12.87 20.31 -22.09
N LEU A 92 -12.20 20.74 -23.16
CA LEU A 92 -12.82 21.44 -24.29
C LEU A 92 -13.89 20.59 -24.96
N SER A 93 -13.61 19.31 -25.21
CA SER A 93 -14.55 18.40 -25.85
C SER A 93 -15.76 18.13 -24.96
N PHE A 94 -15.57 17.97 -23.65
CA PHE A 94 -16.68 17.71 -22.73
C PHE A 94 -17.56 18.95 -22.55
N PHE A 95 -16.99 20.08 -22.10
CA PHE A 95 -17.77 21.29 -21.81
C PHE A 95 -18.21 22.03 -23.07
N GLY A 96 -17.39 22.06 -24.12
CA GLY A 96 -17.75 22.66 -25.40
C GLY A 96 -18.93 21.94 -26.05
N SER A 97 -18.96 20.60 -25.98
CA SER A 97 -20.07 19.83 -26.56
C SER A 97 -21.40 20.06 -25.84
N ILE A 98 -21.40 20.34 -24.53
CA ILE A 98 -22.64 20.65 -23.80
C ILE A 98 -23.29 21.93 -24.37
N ALA A 99 -22.48 22.98 -24.57
CA ALA A 99 -22.97 24.22 -25.15
C ALA A 99 -23.49 24.01 -26.59
N SER A 100 -22.79 23.20 -27.39
CA SER A 100 -23.19 22.88 -28.75
C SER A 100 -24.47 22.03 -28.82
N ILE A 101 -24.66 21.06 -27.94
CA ILE A 101 -25.90 20.25 -27.89
C ILE A 101 -27.10 21.15 -27.63
N LEU A 102 -27.00 22.08 -26.68
CA LEU A 102 -28.09 23.01 -26.35
C LEU A 102 -28.38 24.00 -27.50
N GLY A 103 -27.35 24.42 -28.25
CA GLY A 103 -27.51 25.33 -29.38
C GLY A 103 -28.06 24.69 -30.66
N PHE A 104 -27.93 23.37 -30.81
CA PHE A 104 -28.28 22.63 -32.04
C PHE A 104 -29.29 21.49 -31.80
N ILE A 105 -30.13 21.61 -30.77
CA ILE A 105 -31.17 20.63 -30.43
C ILE A 105 -32.07 20.36 -31.63
N GLY A 106 -32.27 19.08 -31.97
CA GLY A 106 -33.15 18.65 -33.05
C GLY A 106 -32.53 18.69 -34.45
N THR A 107 -31.22 18.98 -34.56
CA THR A 107 -30.47 18.87 -35.81
C THR A 107 -29.68 17.57 -35.89
N GLU A 108 -29.33 17.14 -37.09
CA GLU A 108 -28.49 15.94 -37.32
C GLU A 108 -27.09 16.05 -36.69
N TYR A 109 -26.59 17.28 -36.50
CA TYR A 109 -25.28 17.56 -35.90
C TYR A 109 -25.24 17.27 -34.39
N GLN A 110 -26.39 17.11 -33.73
CA GLN A 110 -26.47 16.78 -32.32
C GLN A 110 -25.72 15.47 -32.00
N PHE A 111 -25.75 14.49 -32.89
CA PHE A 111 -25.03 13.22 -32.71
C PHE A 111 -23.51 13.39 -32.67
N ILE A 112 -22.95 14.28 -33.50
CA ILE A 112 -21.51 14.56 -33.52
C ILE A 112 -21.09 15.15 -32.16
N PHE A 113 -21.86 16.09 -31.63
CA PHE A 113 -21.57 16.70 -30.33
C PHE A 113 -21.70 15.71 -29.16
N ILE A 114 -22.64 14.76 -29.23
CA ILE A 114 -22.74 13.68 -28.24
C ILE A 114 -21.49 12.79 -28.27
N ILE A 115 -21.00 12.43 -29.47
CA ILE A 115 -19.79 11.62 -29.62
C ILE A 115 -18.57 12.37 -29.08
N THR A 116 -18.39 13.65 -29.42
CA THR A 116 -17.28 14.45 -28.89
C THR A 116 -17.38 14.63 -27.38
N MET A 117 -18.59 14.80 -26.82
CA MET A 117 -18.79 14.83 -25.37
C MET A 117 -18.34 13.52 -24.72
N ALA A 118 -18.73 12.38 -25.27
CA ALA A 118 -18.37 11.06 -24.74
C ALA A 118 -16.86 10.83 -24.77
N ILE A 119 -16.18 11.21 -25.86
CA ILE A 119 -14.72 11.16 -25.94
C ILE A 119 -14.10 12.07 -24.87
N GLY A 120 -14.60 13.31 -24.75
CA GLY A 120 -14.13 14.27 -23.75
C GLY A 120 -14.26 13.76 -22.31
N ALA A 121 -15.40 13.12 -21.99
CA ALA A 121 -15.67 12.53 -20.70
C ALA A 121 -14.69 11.41 -20.30
N ILE A 122 -14.05 10.75 -21.28
CA ILE A 122 -13.02 9.74 -21.05
C ILE A 122 -11.62 10.37 -20.98
N LEU A 123 -11.29 11.26 -21.91
CA LEU A 123 -9.94 11.83 -21.99
C LEU A 123 -9.63 12.76 -20.81
N PHE A 124 -10.62 13.54 -20.34
CA PHE A 124 -10.46 14.47 -19.25
C PHE A 124 -9.98 13.81 -17.94
N PRO A 125 -10.66 12.78 -17.38
CA PRO A 125 -10.22 12.14 -16.14
C PRO A 125 -8.87 11.41 -16.32
N ILE A 126 -8.60 10.83 -17.49
CA ILE A 126 -7.31 10.20 -17.78
C ILE A 126 -6.19 11.25 -17.77
N GLY A 127 -6.39 12.37 -18.47
CA GLY A 127 -5.44 13.48 -18.49
C GLY A 127 -5.21 14.07 -17.10
N MET A 128 -6.27 14.26 -16.31
CA MET A 128 -6.18 14.75 -14.93
C MET A 128 -5.39 13.78 -14.04
N ALA A 129 -5.71 12.49 -14.07
CA ALA A 129 -4.99 11.49 -13.31
C ALA A 129 -3.50 11.48 -13.68
N LEU A 130 -3.17 11.46 -14.97
CA LEU A 130 -1.77 11.47 -15.43
C LEU A 130 -1.01 12.74 -15.04
N VAL A 131 -1.65 13.91 -15.02
CA VAL A 131 -1.00 15.15 -14.55
C VAL A 131 -0.75 15.14 -13.05
N GLN A 132 -1.67 14.57 -12.25
CA GLN A 132 -1.58 14.59 -10.78
C GLN A 132 -0.67 13.50 -10.23
N SER A 133 -0.84 12.25 -10.67
CA SER A 133 -0.12 11.09 -10.12
C SER A 133 1.07 10.66 -10.97
N LYS A 134 1.25 11.22 -12.17
CA LYS A 134 2.22 10.77 -13.21
C LYS A 134 2.08 9.30 -13.64
N HIS A 135 1.16 8.56 -13.04
CA HIS A 135 1.05 7.12 -13.18
C HIS A 135 -0.42 6.69 -13.09
N LEU A 136 -0.85 5.88 -14.04
CA LEU A 136 -2.19 5.31 -14.08
C LEU A 136 -2.09 3.82 -14.44
N ASP A 137 -2.46 2.98 -13.49
CA ASP A 137 -2.44 1.53 -13.63
C ASP A 137 -3.67 1.02 -14.41
N PHE A 138 -3.47 0.17 -15.43
CA PHE A 138 -4.53 -0.63 -16.06
C PHE A 138 -4.23 -2.14 -15.94
N PRO A 139 -4.32 -2.72 -14.73
CA PRO A 139 -4.02 -4.13 -14.52
C PRO A 139 -5.03 -5.00 -15.29
N PRO A 140 -4.61 -6.12 -15.92
CA PRO A 140 -3.26 -6.71 -15.94
C PRO A 140 -2.37 -6.32 -17.13
N PHE A 141 -2.77 -5.36 -17.97
CA PHE A 141 -2.23 -5.25 -19.33
C PHE A 141 -1.01 -4.33 -19.42
N PHE A 142 -1.13 -3.09 -18.97
CA PHE A 142 -0.10 -2.06 -19.05
C PHE A 142 -0.39 -0.94 -18.07
N ASN A 143 0.58 -0.06 -17.88
CA ASN A 143 0.41 1.18 -17.14
C ASN A 143 0.64 2.36 -18.08
N LEU A 144 0.02 3.50 -17.78
CA LEU A 144 0.34 4.77 -18.40
C LEU A 144 1.20 5.57 -17.45
N GLU A 145 2.36 6.00 -17.92
CA GLU A 145 3.29 6.83 -17.18
C GLU A 145 3.54 8.14 -17.93
N THR A 146 3.76 9.20 -17.16
CA THR A 146 4.09 10.52 -17.69
C THR A 146 5.57 10.79 -17.43
N GLY A 147 6.34 11.01 -18.50
CA GLY A 147 7.75 11.38 -18.40
C GLY A 147 7.95 12.81 -17.91
N SER A 148 9.21 13.20 -17.75
CA SER A 148 9.61 14.52 -17.22
C SER A 148 9.00 15.71 -17.96
N LYS A 149 8.77 15.58 -19.28
CA LYS A 149 8.20 16.63 -20.15
C LYS A 149 6.68 16.55 -20.32
N GLY A 150 6.00 15.70 -19.57
CA GLY A 150 4.56 15.48 -19.68
C GLY A 150 4.15 14.50 -20.77
N GLU A 151 5.12 13.81 -21.39
CA GLU A 151 4.92 12.84 -22.47
C GLU A 151 4.38 11.51 -21.92
N ILE A 152 3.45 10.89 -22.64
CA ILE A 152 2.79 9.67 -22.19
C ILE A 152 3.51 8.44 -22.75
N TYR A 153 3.74 7.47 -21.88
CA TYR A 153 4.33 6.18 -22.19
C TYR A 153 3.41 5.06 -21.73
N ILE A 154 3.27 4.02 -22.57
CA ILE A 154 2.72 2.73 -22.17
C ILE A 154 3.88 1.91 -21.60
N THR A 155 3.82 1.58 -20.32
CA THR A 155 4.86 0.84 -19.62
C THR A 155 4.37 -0.52 -19.13
N LYS A 156 5.32 -1.42 -18.90
CA LYS A 156 5.09 -2.70 -18.24
C LYS A 156 6.18 -2.96 -17.21
N VAL A 157 5.79 -2.93 -15.94
CA VAL A 157 6.68 -3.19 -14.81
C VAL A 157 6.62 -4.67 -14.43
N GLU A 158 7.76 -5.35 -14.50
CA GLU A 158 7.89 -6.74 -14.02
C GLU A 158 9.18 -6.90 -13.20
N GLY A 159 9.26 -7.98 -12.42
CA GLY A 159 10.46 -8.36 -11.69
C GLY A 159 10.49 -9.87 -11.42
N SER A 160 11.58 -10.35 -10.82
CA SER A 160 11.70 -11.75 -10.38
C SER A 160 11.40 -11.85 -8.89
N CYS A 161 10.56 -12.80 -8.49
CA CYS A 161 10.24 -12.99 -7.08
C CYS A 161 11.47 -13.57 -6.36
N PRO A 162 11.96 -12.96 -5.27
CA PRO A 162 13.14 -13.48 -4.57
C PRO A 162 12.84 -14.78 -3.80
N LYS A 163 11.58 -15.03 -3.45
CA LYS A 163 11.14 -16.20 -2.67
C LYS A 163 10.74 -17.43 -3.50
N CYS A 164 10.53 -17.29 -4.81
CA CYS A 164 10.08 -18.40 -5.67
C CYS A 164 10.34 -18.10 -7.14
N THR A 165 10.14 -19.08 -8.03
CA THR A 165 10.34 -18.91 -9.48
C THR A 165 9.25 -18.07 -10.19
N GLY A 166 8.46 -17.30 -9.45
CA GLY A 166 7.38 -16.48 -9.98
C GLY A 166 7.86 -15.11 -10.47
N LYS A 167 6.99 -14.41 -11.21
CA LYS A 167 7.22 -13.02 -11.62
C LYS A 167 6.50 -12.07 -10.67
N LEU A 168 7.06 -10.89 -10.49
CA LEU A 168 6.46 -9.78 -9.79
C LEU A 168 5.72 -8.88 -10.77
N LYS A 169 4.53 -8.42 -10.39
CA LYS A 169 3.73 -7.45 -11.14
C LYS A 169 3.05 -6.48 -10.19
N LEU A 170 2.78 -5.27 -10.68
CA LEU A 170 1.98 -4.29 -9.94
C LEU A 170 0.51 -4.72 -9.87
N ARG A 171 -0.07 -4.59 -8.67
CA ARG A 171 -1.47 -4.88 -8.39
C ARG A 171 -2.01 -3.87 -7.37
N SER A 172 -3.19 -3.32 -7.64
CA SER A 172 -3.90 -2.50 -6.66
C SER A 172 -4.69 -3.40 -5.71
N ILE A 173 -4.45 -3.27 -4.41
CA ILE A 173 -5.12 -4.04 -3.34
C ILE A 173 -5.77 -3.06 -2.36
N GLY A 174 -6.93 -3.41 -1.83
CA GLY A 174 -7.64 -2.62 -0.82
C GLY A 174 -9.11 -2.41 -1.15
N PRO A 175 -9.89 -1.85 -0.20
CA PRO A 175 -11.28 -1.48 -0.43
C PRO A 175 -11.39 -0.44 -1.56
N LYS A 176 -12.55 -0.36 -2.22
CA LYS A 176 -12.74 0.46 -3.44
C LYS A 176 -12.24 1.92 -3.33
N ASN A 177 -12.32 2.51 -2.14
CA ASN A 177 -11.97 3.92 -1.89
C ASN A 177 -10.57 4.13 -1.31
N ASN A 178 -9.83 3.06 -1.00
CA ASN A 178 -8.47 3.13 -0.46
C ASN A 178 -7.63 1.98 -1.01
N LYS A 179 -7.37 2.04 -2.32
CA LYS A 179 -6.52 1.07 -3.01
C LYS A 179 -5.08 1.53 -2.95
N THR A 180 -4.18 0.61 -2.59
CA THR A 180 -2.74 0.81 -2.63
C THR A 180 -2.15 -0.08 -3.73
N THR A 181 -1.29 0.48 -4.57
CA THR A 181 -0.52 -0.32 -5.53
C THR A 181 0.60 -1.03 -4.78
N VAL A 182 0.72 -2.34 -4.98
CA VAL A 182 1.77 -3.18 -4.41
C VAL A 182 2.43 -4.02 -5.48
N VAL A 183 3.65 -4.45 -5.21
CA VAL A 183 4.33 -5.46 -6.01
C VAL A 183 3.90 -6.84 -5.50
N ARG A 184 3.26 -7.66 -6.33
CA ARG A 184 2.78 -9.00 -5.95
C ARG A 184 3.30 -10.07 -6.89
N CYS A 185 3.68 -11.22 -6.33
CA CYS A 185 4.08 -12.38 -7.12
C CYS A 185 2.87 -13.02 -7.83
N THR A 186 3.06 -13.42 -9.08
CA THR A 186 2.04 -14.11 -9.88
C THR A 186 1.82 -15.56 -9.47
N ARG A 187 2.80 -16.20 -8.80
CA ARG A 187 2.74 -17.60 -8.38
C ARG A 187 2.20 -17.78 -6.96
N ASN A 188 2.62 -16.92 -6.03
CA ASN A 188 2.14 -16.93 -4.65
C ASN A 188 1.64 -15.52 -4.25
N PRO A 189 0.32 -15.28 -4.12
CA PRO A 189 -0.24 -13.98 -3.76
C PRO A 189 0.22 -13.42 -2.41
N ASP A 190 0.72 -14.27 -1.51
CA ASP A 190 1.23 -13.85 -0.19
C ASP A 190 2.61 -13.18 -0.29
N HIS A 191 3.32 -13.37 -1.40
CA HIS A 191 4.57 -12.68 -1.68
C HIS A 191 4.23 -11.27 -2.20
N MET A 192 4.24 -10.30 -1.29
CA MET A 192 3.91 -8.90 -1.57
C MET A 192 4.93 -7.96 -0.96
N TRP A 193 5.15 -6.84 -1.66
CA TRP A 193 6.01 -5.75 -1.22
C TRP A 193 5.32 -4.42 -1.51
N GLY A 194 5.58 -3.41 -0.67
CA GLY A 194 5.16 -2.05 -0.96
C GLY A 194 5.74 -1.57 -2.29
N PHE A 195 4.93 -0.87 -3.08
CA PHE A 195 5.42 -0.24 -4.30
C PHE A 195 5.73 1.23 -3.99
N ASP A 196 7.00 1.60 -4.17
CA ASP A 196 7.43 2.99 -4.18
C ASP A 196 7.71 3.40 -5.63
N PRO A 197 6.93 4.32 -6.22
CA PRO A 197 7.15 4.76 -7.60
C PRO A 197 8.51 5.42 -7.82
N THR A 198 9.17 5.94 -6.79
CA THR A 198 10.44 6.66 -6.90
C THR A 198 11.64 5.75 -7.18
N VAL A 199 11.49 4.43 -7.01
CA VAL A 199 12.55 3.46 -7.33
C VAL A 199 12.73 3.27 -8.83
N LEU A 200 11.74 3.67 -9.63
CA LEU A 200 11.80 3.61 -11.08
C LEU A 200 12.39 4.94 -11.60
N PRO A 201 13.46 4.91 -12.43
CA PRO A 201 14.05 6.13 -12.97
C PRO A 201 13.05 6.91 -13.81
N ASP A 202 13.23 8.23 -13.94
CA ASP A 202 12.37 9.06 -14.78
C ASP A 202 12.44 8.65 -16.27
N LEU A 203 11.33 8.83 -16.97
CA LEU A 203 11.17 8.65 -18.43
C LEU A 203 11.37 9.97 -19.19
#